data_AF-A0A2S6XCM9-F1
#
_entry.id   AF-A0A2S6XCM9-F1
#
_cell.length_a   1.000
_cell.length_b   1.000
_cell.length_c   1.000
_cell.angle_alpha   90.00
_cell.angle_beta   90.00
_cell.angle_gamma   90.00
#
_symmetry.space_group_name_H-M   'P 1'
#
loop_
_entity.id
_entity.type
_entity.pdbx_description
1 polymer ?
#
loop_
_entity_poly.entity_id
_entity_poly.type
_entity_poly.pdbx_seq_one_letter_code
_entity_poly.pdbx_strand_id
1 'polypeptide(L)'
;MKVTRLSRLLFPAAAVGALLLATACDNVTKPSSQGAAVMCEEFIKKGDYLKSPGSAKFSGVSDTTIKTLRAKKPWKYRVSGWVDSQNSFGALVRNKYVCEISTKDADTWHLDVLDLGK
;
A
#
# COMPACT_ATOMS: atom_id res chain seq x y z
N MET A 1 -58.17 31.05 -35.66
CA MET A 1 -57.55 32.28 -36.19
C MET A 1 -56.04 32.14 -36.01
N LYS A 2 -55.27 32.50 -37.06
CA LYS A 2 -53.80 32.41 -37.23
C LYS A 2 -53.16 31.03 -37.48
N VAL A 3 -52.67 30.93 -38.72
CA VAL A 3 -51.85 29.92 -39.38
C VAL A 3 -50.35 30.18 -39.11
N THR A 4 -49.49 29.32 -39.69
CA THR A 4 -48.08 29.56 -40.15
C THR A 4 -46.93 29.35 -39.13
N ARG A 5 -45.81 28.64 -39.39
CA ARG A 5 -45.17 28.06 -40.61
C ARG A 5 -44.37 26.77 -40.31
N LEU A 6 -44.28 25.93 -41.35
CA LEU A 6 -43.24 24.92 -41.57
C LEU A 6 -41.83 25.50 -41.48
N SER A 7 -40.90 24.74 -40.92
CA SER A 7 -39.57 24.55 -41.50
C SER A 7 -39.06 23.15 -41.16
N ARG A 8 -39.12 22.27 -42.16
CA ARG A 8 -38.40 21.00 -42.17
C ARG A 8 -36.90 21.31 -42.15
N LEU A 9 -36.20 20.84 -41.14
CA LEU A 9 -34.77 20.59 -41.24
C LEU A 9 -34.57 19.09 -41.05
N LEU A 10 -34.48 18.40 -42.19
CA LEU A 10 -33.83 17.11 -42.29
C LEU A 10 -32.35 17.33 -41.97
N PHE A 11 -31.88 16.84 -40.83
CA PHE A 11 -30.46 16.57 -40.62
C PHE A 11 -30.25 15.06 -40.59
N PRO A 12 -29.27 14.54 -41.35
CA PRO A 12 -29.07 13.13 -41.54
C PRO A 12 -28.42 12.48 -40.31
N ALA A 13 -28.71 11.19 -40.20
CA ALA A 13 -28.03 10.11 -39.48
C ALA A 13 -26.73 10.41 -38.72
N ALA A 14 -26.72 9.89 -37.48
CA ALA A 14 -25.64 9.13 -36.84
C ALA A 14 -24.28 9.83 -36.58
N ALA A 15 -24.02 10.10 -35.30
CA ALA A 15 -22.71 9.81 -34.68
C ALA A 15 -22.89 9.71 -33.16
N VAL A 16 -23.17 8.49 -32.67
CA VAL A 16 -22.97 8.16 -31.25
C VAL A 16 -21.46 8.13 -31.05
N GLY A 17 -20.88 9.23 -30.58
CA GLY A 17 -19.48 9.28 -30.16
C GLY A 17 -19.31 8.42 -28.91
N ALA A 18 -18.95 7.16 -29.11
CA ALA A 18 -18.59 6.26 -28.03
C ALA A 18 -17.33 6.79 -27.33
N LEU A 19 -17.50 7.32 -26.10
CA LEU A 19 -16.40 7.64 -25.22
C LEU A 19 -15.78 6.31 -24.79
N LEU A 20 -14.74 5.88 -25.50
CA LEU A 20 -13.92 4.71 -25.18
C LEU A 20 -13.25 4.95 -23.83
N LEU A 21 -13.86 4.46 -22.75
CA LEU A 21 -13.18 4.22 -21.48
C LEU A 21 -12.16 3.10 -21.76
N ALA A 22 -10.95 3.48 -22.15
CA ALA A 22 -9.81 2.58 -22.15
C ALA A 22 -9.55 2.18 -20.68
N THR A 23 -10.15 1.08 -20.25
CA THR A 23 -9.75 0.42 -19.02
C THR A 23 -8.32 -0.08 -19.25
N ALA A 24 -7.36 0.70 -18.78
CA ALA A 24 -5.98 0.26 -18.68
C ALA A 24 -5.99 -1.01 -17.81
N CYS A 25 -5.74 -2.16 -18.43
CA CYS A 25 -5.47 -3.37 -17.69
C CYS A 25 -4.11 -3.18 -17.00
N ASP A 26 -4.11 -2.73 -15.76
CA ASP A 26 -2.91 -2.66 -14.94
C ASP A 26 -2.34 -4.07 -14.80
N ASN A 27 -1.24 -4.33 -15.48
CA ASN A 27 -0.43 -5.52 -15.27
C ASN A 27 0.27 -5.36 -13.91
N VAL A 28 -0.46 -5.66 -12.84
CA VAL A 28 0.03 -5.49 -11.47
C VAL A 28 1.09 -6.55 -11.18
N THR A 29 2.34 -6.10 -11.11
CA THR A 29 3.49 -6.96 -10.78
C THR A 29 3.50 -7.28 -9.29
N LYS A 30 3.84 -8.53 -8.94
CA LYS A 30 4.03 -8.95 -7.55
C LYS A 30 5.18 -8.16 -6.89
N PRO A 31 4.97 -7.54 -5.72
CA PRO A 31 6.05 -6.83 -5.01
C PRO A 31 7.13 -7.78 -4.50
N SER A 32 8.36 -7.28 -4.37
CA SER A 32 9.47 -8.03 -3.79
C SER A 32 9.26 -8.27 -2.29
N SER A 33 9.83 -9.36 -1.76
CA SER A 33 9.80 -9.62 -0.32
C SER A 33 10.59 -8.58 0.46
N GLN A 34 11.68 -8.04 -0.10
CA GLN A 34 12.44 -6.94 0.53
C GLN A 34 11.60 -5.67 0.64
N GLY A 35 10.74 -5.38 -0.35
CA GLY A 35 9.77 -4.30 -0.26
C GLY A 35 8.84 -4.45 0.94
N ALA A 36 8.44 -5.68 1.28
CA ALA A 36 7.64 -5.93 2.47
C ALA A 36 8.39 -5.56 3.77
N ALA A 37 9.69 -5.83 3.86
CA ALA A 37 10.48 -5.44 5.02
C ALA A 37 10.55 -3.92 5.17
N VAL A 38 10.88 -3.20 4.10
CA VAL A 38 10.91 -1.72 4.08
C VAL A 38 9.57 -1.14 4.52
N MET A 39 8.46 -1.68 4.00
CA MET A 39 7.14 -1.18 4.36
C MET A 39 6.78 -1.45 5.83
N CYS A 40 7.19 -2.59 6.39
CA CYS A 40 7.05 -2.84 7.82
C CYS A 40 7.82 -1.82 8.68
N GLU A 41 9.07 -1.50 8.32
CA GLU A 41 9.83 -0.47 9.02
C GLU A 41 9.16 0.90 8.93
N GLU A 42 8.63 1.26 7.75
CA GLU A 42 7.89 2.51 7.54
C GLU A 42 6.60 2.57 8.39
N PHE A 43 5.85 1.47 8.49
CA PHE A 43 4.67 1.42 9.37
C PHE A 43 5.06 1.59 10.83
N ILE A 44 6.14 0.96 11.29
CA ILE A 44 6.63 1.08 12.67
C ILE A 44 7.08 2.52 12.96
N LYS A 45 7.79 3.18 12.02
CA LYS A 45 8.26 4.56 12.17
C LYS A 45 7.13 5.59 12.15
N LYS A 46 6.14 5.41 11.27
CA LYS A 46 5.05 6.38 11.08
C LYS A 46 3.92 6.21 12.08
N GLY A 47 3.77 5.02 12.67
CA GLY A 47 2.83 4.80 13.75
C GLY A 47 3.37 5.26 15.11
N ASP A 48 2.48 5.36 16.09
CA ASP A 48 2.80 5.82 17.46
C ASP A 48 3.37 4.71 18.36
N TYR A 49 4.10 3.76 17.76
CA TYR A 49 4.55 2.56 18.46
C TYR A 49 5.85 2.74 19.24
N LEU A 50 6.70 3.66 18.77
CA LEU A 50 8.00 3.99 19.33
C LEU A 50 7.96 5.37 20.01
N LYS A 51 8.69 5.54 21.11
CA LYS A 51 8.76 6.83 21.82
C LYS A 51 9.59 7.88 21.07
N SER A 52 10.58 7.44 20.30
CA SER A 52 11.41 8.30 19.47
C SER A 52 11.61 7.66 18.09
N PRO A 53 10.62 7.74 17.18
CA PRO A 53 10.71 7.10 15.86
C PRO A 53 11.90 7.59 15.02
N GLY A 54 12.31 8.85 15.16
CA GLY A 54 13.48 9.40 14.46
C GLY A 54 14.82 8.80 14.91
N SER A 55 14.87 8.17 16.08
CA SER A 55 16.05 7.44 16.57
C SER A 55 16.07 5.96 16.15
N ALA A 56 15.01 5.48 15.49
CA ALA A 56 14.81 4.06 15.23
C ALA A 56 15.87 3.48 14.27
N LYS A 57 16.52 2.39 14.69
CA LYS A 57 17.43 1.59 13.87
C LYS A 57 16.91 0.17 13.78
N PHE A 58 16.70 -0.31 12.56
CA PHE A 58 16.12 -1.62 12.29
C PHE A 58 17.21 -2.66 12.01
N SER A 59 16.83 -3.93 12.18
CA SER A 59 17.67 -5.08 11.87
C SER A 59 18.11 -5.09 10.41
N GLY A 60 19.39 -5.40 10.19
CA GLY A 60 19.93 -5.61 8.85
C GLY A 60 19.34 -6.85 8.17
N VAL A 61 19.64 -7.04 6.88
CA VAL A 61 19.10 -8.15 6.07
C VAL A 61 19.42 -9.53 6.67
N SER A 62 20.56 -9.69 7.34
CA SER A 62 20.94 -10.95 8.00
C SER A 62 20.05 -11.32 9.18
N ASP A 63 19.46 -10.32 9.84
CA ASP A 63 18.72 -10.46 11.09
C ASP A 63 17.21 -10.30 10.89
N THR A 64 16.80 -9.95 9.67
CA THR A 64 15.40 -9.78 9.27
C THR A 64 14.91 -11.02 8.53
N THR A 65 13.87 -11.65 9.06
CA THR A 65 13.21 -12.81 8.43
C THR A 65 11.95 -12.37 7.71
N ILE A 66 11.80 -12.76 6.43
CA ILE A 66 10.61 -12.48 5.64
C ILE A 66 9.97 -13.81 5.21
N LYS A 67 8.72 -14.04 5.63
CA LYS A 67 7.92 -15.20 5.26
C LYS A 67 6.76 -14.78 4.37
N THR A 68 6.60 -15.44 3.22
CA THR A 68 5.41 -15.27 2.39
C THR A 68 4.25 -16.04 3.01
N LEU A 69 3.20 -15.35 3.45
CA LEU A 69 1.96 -15.96 3.96
C LEU A 69 0.98 -16.28 2.84
N ARG A 70 0.97 -15.47 1.77
CA ARG A 70 0.14 -15.71 0.58
C ARG A 70 0.87 -15.26 -0.69
N ALA A 71 1.09 -16.22 -1.60
CA ALA A 71 1.80 -15.98 -2.86
C ALA A 71 0.90 -15.48 -4.02
N LYS A 72 -0.42 -15.41 -3.82
CA LYS A 72 -1.42 -14.89 -4.77
C LYS A 72 -2.01 -13.58 -4.26
N LYS A 73 -2.44 -12.71 -5.17
CA LYS A 73 -3.10 -11.42 -4.86
C LYS A 73 -4.37 -11.64 -4.00
N PRO A 74 -4.62 -10.85 -2.94
CA PRO A 74 -3.69 -9.89 -2.33
C PRO A 74 -2.50 -10.62 -1.67
N TRP A 75 -1.28 -10.23 -2.01
CA TRP A 75 -0.08 -10.85 -1.44
C TRP A 75 0.01 -10.53 0.05
N LYS A 76 0.49 -11.50 0.83
CA LYS A 76 0.66 -11.35 2.28
C LYS A 76 2.04 -11.80 2.71
N TYR A 77 2.65 -11.01 3.59
CA TYR A 77 3.99 -11.23 4.10
C TYR A 77 3.99 -11.08 5.62
N ARG A 78 4.84 -11.86 6.29
CA ARG A 78 5.21 -11.69 7.69
C ARG A 78 6.68 -11.37 7.76
N VAL A 79 7.01 -10.22 8.34
CA VAL A 79 8.37 -9.75 8.57
C VAL A 79 8.63 -9.83 10.06
N SER A 80 9.81 -10.32 10.44
CA SER A 80 10.24 -10.37 11.83
C SER A 80 11.68 -9.89 11.94
N GLY A 81 11.95 -9.07 12.94
CA GLY A 81 13.25 -8.44 13.13
C GLY A 81 13.34 -7.76 14.49
N TRP A 82 14.27 -6.83 14.62
CA TRP A 82 14.42 -5.99 15.80
C TRP A 82 14.50 -4.51 15.42
N VAL A 83 14.10 -3.66 16.36
CA VAL A 83 14.21 -2.21 16.26
C VAL A 83 14.76 -1.64 17.56
N ASP A 84 15.84 -0.87 17.46
CA ASP A 84 16.41 -0.08 18.55
C ASP A 84 15.84 1.32 18.48
N SER A 85 15.27 1.84 19.57
CA SER A 85 14.82 3.24 19.64
C SER A 85 14.96 3.79 21.04
N GLN A 86 15.08 5.12 21.16
CA GLN A 86 15.16 5.77 22.47
C GLN A 86 13.80 5.70 23.19
N ASN A 87 13.84 5.38 24.48
CA ASN A 87 12.70 5.51 25.39
C ASN A 87 12.61 6.95 25.96
N SER A 88 11.64 7.19 26.86
CA SER A 88 11.43 8.51 27.48
C SER A 88 12.59 9.02 28.34
N PHE A 89 13.55 8.16 28.68
CA PHE A 89 14.77 8.52 29.42
C PHE A 89 15.99 8.73 28.50
N GLY A 90 15.80 8.64 27.18
CA GLY A 90 16.89 8.78 26.20
C GLY A 90 17.77 7.54 26.03
N ALA A 91 17.49 6.45 26.74
CA ALA A 91 18.21 5.19 26.59
C ALA A 91 17.75 4.43 25.35
N LEU A 92 18.69 3.84 24.61
CA LEU A 92 18.38 2.96 23.48
C LEU A 92 17.88 1.60 23.99
N VAL A 93 16.68 1.22 23.56
CA VAL A 93 16.04 -0.06 23.91
C VAL A 93 15.75 -0.84 22.64
N ARG A 94 16.19 -2.11 22.62
CA ARG A 94 15.89 -3.07 21.55
C ARG A 94 14.55 -3.74 21.79
N ASN A 95 13.67 -3.68 20.81
CA ASN A 95 12.42 -4.44 20.78
C ASN A 95 12.42 -5.39 19.58
N LYS A 96 11.96 -6.62 19.76
CA LYS A 96 11.64 -7.50 18.63
C LYS A 96 10.30 -7.06 18.04
N TYR A 97 10.15 -7.21 16.73
CA TYR A 97 8.88 -6.95 16.06
C TYR A 97 8.47 -8.14 15.18
N VAL A 98 7.16 -8.30 15.05
CA VAL A 98 6.51 -9.10 14.02
C VAL A 98 5.47 -8.22 13.33
N CYS A 99 5.59 -8.10 12.02
CA CYS A 99 4.74 -7.26 11.19
C CYS A 99 4.15 -8.11 10.07
N GLU A 100 2.82 -8.21 10.01
CA GLU A 100 2.10 -8.83 8.89
C GLU A 100 1.45 -7.74 8.05
N ILE A 101 1.74 -7.78 6.75
CA ILE A 101 1.24 -6.78 5.79
C ILE A 101 0.65 -7.45 4.57
N SER A 102 -0.31 -6.76 3.95
CA SER A 102 -0.95 -7.18 2.72
C SER A 102 -0.93 -6.09 1.67
N THR A 103 -0.93 -6.50 0.40
CA THR A 103 -1.02 -5.56 -0.72
C THR A 103 -1.72 -6.19 -1.92
N LYS A 104 -2.45 -5.35 -2.66
CA LYS A 104 -3.07 -5.70 -3.95
C LYS A 104 -2.18 -5.30 -5.13
N ASP A 105 -1.18 -4.46 -4.94
CA ASP A 105 -0.33 -3.89 -5.98
C ASP A 105 1.08 -3.53 -5.45
N ALA A 106 1.85 -2.75 -6.21
CA ALA A 106 3.21 -2.38 -5.82
C ALA A 106 3.25 -1.30 -4.73
N ASP A 107 2.21 -0.47 -4.64
CA ASP A 107 2.26 0.83 -3.98
C ASP A 107 1.38 0.89 -2.72
N THR A 108 0.31 0.09 -2.69
CA THR A 108 -0.74 0.15 -1.66
C THR A 108 -0.58 -0.97 -0.65
N TRP A 109 0.13 -0.67 0.44
CA TRP A 109 0.34 -1.60 1.54
C TRP A 109 -0.62 -1.36 2.69
N HIS A 110 -1.06 -2.44 3.32
CA HIS A 110 -1.87 -2.43 4.52
C HIS A 110 -1.15 -3.15 5.65
N LEU A 111 -1.16 -2.54 6.83
CA LEU A 111 -0.75 -3.19 8.06
C LEU A 111 -1.90 -4.05 8.57
N ASP A 112 -1.71 -5.37 8.53
CA ASP A 112 -2.70 -6.33 9.01
C ASP A 112 -2.50 -6.60 10.52
N VAL A 113 -1.25 -6.81 10.93
CA VAL A 113 -0.86 -7.09 12.33
C VAL A 113 0.49 -6.45 12.62
N LEU A 114 0.62 -5.83 13.80
CA LEU A 114 1.92 -5.45 14.36
C LEU A 114 2.00 -5.89 15.83
N ASP A 115 3.05 -6.63 16.14
CA ASP A 115 3.43 -6.98 17.49
C ASP A 115 4.85 -6.47 17.76
N LEU A 116 5.00 -5.73 18.85
CA LEU A 116 6.29 -5.30 19.40
C LEU A 116 6.43 -6.02 20.74
N GLY A 117 7.32 -7.00 20.78
CA GLY A 117 7.52 -7.90 21.92
C GLY A 117 8.14 -7.20 23.13
N LYS A 118 7.39 -6.27 23.71
CA LYS A 118 7.68 -5.50 24.93
C LYS A 118 7.55 -6.38 26.17
#